data_AF-A0A957LL45-F1
#
_entry.id   AF-A0A957LL45-F1
#
_cell.length_a   1.000
_cell.length_b   1.000
_cell.length_c   1.000
_cell.angle_alpha   90.00
_cell.angle_beta   90.00
_cell.angle_gamma   90.00
#
_symmetry.space_group_name_H-M   'P 1'
#
loop_
_entity.id
_entity.type
_entity.pdbx_description
1 polymer ?
#
loop_
_entity_poly.entity_id
_entity_poly.type
_entity_poly.pdbx_seq_one_letter_code
_entity_poly.pdbx_strand_id
1 'polypeptide(L)'
;MTEPTMPKAYDPHQTEETLYDWWEHNGFFRPEQQVASGLADPARKPFVISMPPPNVTGALHLGHAITSSIEDMLIRYHRMLGDPTLWMPGTDHAGI
;
A
#
# COMPACT_ATOMS: atom_id res chain seq x y z
N MET A 1 -33.36 8.21 9.53
CA MET A 1 -31.90 8.12 9.34
C MET A 1 -31.32 7.56 10.62
N THR A 2 -30.81 6.34 10.61
CA THR A 2 -30.11 5.75 11.76
C THR A 2 -28.71 6.35 11.81
N GLU A 3 -28.31 6.89 12.96
CA GLU A 3 -26.93 7.35 13.13
C GLU A 3 -25.95 6.18 12.97
N PRO A 4 -24.79 6.40 12.33
CA PRO A 4 -23.77 5.37 12.23
C PRO A 4 -23.18 5.10 13.63
N THR A 5 -23.51 3.94 14.20
CA THR A 5 -22.95 3.49 15.48
C THR A 5 -21.58 2.87 15.26
N MET A 6 -20.52 3.50 15.79
CA MET A 6 -19.19 2.86 15.83
C MET A 6 -19.11 1.84 16.98
N PRO A 7 -18.59 0.62 16.73
CA PRO A 7 -18.35 -0.36 17.78
C PRO A 7 -17.42 0.16 18.88
N LYS A 8 -17.59 -0.31 20.11
CA LYS A 8 -16.71 0.05 21.24
C LYS A 8 -15.32 -0.57 21.15
N ALA A 9 -15.19 -1.67 20.42
CA ALA A 9 -13.93 -2.38 20.19
C ALA A 9 -13.70 -2.54 18.69
N TYR A 10 -12.45 -2.38 18.27
CA TYR A 10 -12.02 -2.60 16.90
C TYR A 10 -11.98 -4.09 16.58
N ASP A 11 -12.56 -4.48 15.45
CA ASP A 11 -12.43 -5.82 14.88
C ASP A 11 -11.64 -5.72 13.56
N PRO A 12 -10.37 -6.19 13.55
CA PRO A 12 -9.54 -6.15 12.36
C PRO A 12 -10.09 -7.02 11.23
N HIS A 13 -10.70 -8.16 11.54
CA HIS A 13 -11.22 -9.07 10.50
C HIS A 13 -12.37 -8.44 9.72
N GLN A 14 -13.27 -7.74 10.41
CA GLN A 14 -14.38 -7.06 9.74
C GLN A 14 -13.94 -5.81 8.97
N THR A 15 -12.90 -5.13 9.45
CA THR A 15 -12.50 -3.82 8.90
C THR A 15 -11.45 -3.93 7.80
N GLU A 16 -10.38 -4.70 8.01
CA GLU A 16 -9.20 -4.69 7.16
C GLU A 16 -9.46 -5.35 5.81
N GLU A 17 -10.17 -6.48 5.79
CA GLU A 17 -10.53 -7.18 4.55
C GLU A 17 -11.43 -6.31 3.67
N THR A 18 -12.52 -5.78 4.24
CA THR A 18 -13.43 -4.87 3.54
C THR A 18 -12.72 -3.62 2.99
N LEU A 19 -11.81 -3.04 3.78
CA LEU A 19 -11.06 -1.85 3.38
C LEU A 19 -10.07 -2.15 2.26
N TYR A 20 -9.37 -3.29 2.36
CA TYR A 20 -8.41 -3.70 1.35
C TYR A 20 -9.08 -4.02 0.01
N ASP A 21 -10.20 -4.75 0.03
CA ASP A 21 -11.02 -5.01 -1.16
C ASP A 21 -11.49 -3.72 -1.82
N TRP A 22 -11.91 -2.75 -1.01
CA TRP A 22 -12.31 -1.43 -1.51
C TRP A 22 -11.13 -0.70 -2.17
N TRP A 23 -9.93 -0.74 -1.59
CA TRP A 23 -8.73 -0.15 -2.18
C TRP A 23 -8.34 -0.80 -3.52
N GLU A 24 -8.39 -2.12 -3.59
CA GLU A 24 -8.09 -2.86 -4.83
C GLU A 24 -9.12 -2.57 -5.92
N HIS A 25 -10.40 -2.64 -5.60
CA HIS A 25 -11.49 -2.39 -6.55
C HIS A 25 -11.42 -1.00 -7.16
N ASN A 26 -11.07 0.01 -6.35
CA ASN A 26 -10.93 1.39 -6.81
C ASN A 26 -9.55 1.70 -7.40
N GLY A 27 -8.62 0.74 -7.39
CA GLY A 27 -7.29 0.88 -7.98
C GLY A 27 -6.39 1.89 -7.26
N PHE A 28 -6.57 2.14 -5.96
CA PHE A 28 -5.82 3.19 -5.26
C PHE A 28 -4.31 2.94 -5.16
N PHE A 29 -3.87 1.70 -5.41
CA PHE A 29 -2.45 1.36 -5.50
C PHE A 29 -1.83 1.78 -6.84
N ARG A 30 -2.63 2.17 -7.85
CA ARG A 30 -2.17 2.51 -9.20
C ARG A 30 -1.75 3.98 -9.30
N PRO A 31 -0.56 4.31 -9.82
CA PRO A 31 -0.14 5.70 -10.03
C PRO A 31 -1.10 6.51 -10.90
N GLU A 32 -1.72 5.89 -11.90
CA GLU A 32 -2.68 6.55 -12.80
C GLU A 32 -3.92 7.02 -12.04
N GLN A 33 -4.40 6.21 -11.09
CA GLN A 33 -5.54 6.55 -10.26
C GLN A 33 -5.21 7.69 -9.28
N GLN A 34 -3.97 7.77 -8.80
CA GLN A 34 -3.50 8.87 -7.94
C GLN A 34 -3.58 10.21 -8.69
N VAL A 35 -3.19 10.23 -9.98
CA VAL A 35 -3.29 11.43 -10.82
C VAL A 35 -4.76 11.73 -11.16
N ALA A 36 -5.53 10.73 -11.57
CA ALA A 36 -6.94 10.91 -11.96
C ALA A 36 -7.83 11.43 -10.82
N SER A 37 -7.52 11.04 -9.57
CA SER A 37 -8.23 11.50 -8.37
C SER A 37 -7.75 12.86 -7.83
N GLY A 38 -6.72 13.47 -8.46
CA GLY A 38 -6.13 14.72 -8.00
C GLY A 38 -5.28 14.57 -6.73
N LEU A 39 -4.93 13.35 -6.33
CA LEU A 39 -4.07 13.06 -5.18
C LEU A 39 -2.58 13.22 -5.50
N ALA A 40 -2.19 13.18 -6.78
CA ALA A 40 -0.81 13.36 -7.22
C ALA A 40 -0.72 14.34 -8.39
N ASP A 41 0.34 15.15 -8.39
CA ASP A 41 0.66 16.06 -9.49
C ASP A 41 1.63 15.35 -10.46
N PRO A 42 1.25 15.14 -11.73
CA PRO A 42 2.11 14.47 -12.72
C PRO A 42 3.37 15.29 -13.06
N ALA A 43 3.43 16.59 -12.73
CA ALA A 43 4.62 17.41 -12.92
C ALA A 43 5.67 17.19 -11.81
N ARG A 44 5.30 16.56 -10.69
CA ARG A 44 6.22 16.29 -9.58
C ARG A 44 7.06 15.04 -9.85
N LYS A 45 8.25 15.03 -9.25
CA LYS A 45 9.16 13.88 -9.33
C LYS A 45 8.51 12.66 -8.63
N PRO A 46 8.37 11.52 -9.31
CA PRO A 46 7.82 10.32 -8.67
C PRO A 46 8.70 9.80 -7.53
N PHE A 47 8.06 9.25 -6.50
CA PHE A 47 8.71 8.52 -5.42
C PHE A 47 8.41 7.03 -5.54
N VAL A 48 9.44 6.22 -5.77
CA VAL A 48 9.30 4.80 -6.09
C VAL A 48 10.18 3.98 -5.15
N ILE A 49 9.59 2.95 -4.55
CA ILE A 49 10.32 1.91 -3.81
C ILE A 49 10.13 0.59 -4.56
N SER A 50 11.23 -0.06 -4.92
CA SER A 50 11.22 -1.45 -5.36
C SER A 50 11.35 -2.32 -4.13
N MET A 51 10.39 -3.21 -3.89
CA MET A 51 10.52 -4.19 -2.82
C MET A 51 11.74 -5.07 -3.12
N PRO A 52 12.61 -5.33 -2.13
CA PRO A 52 13.66 -6.31 -2.31
C PRO A 52 12.98 -7.66 -2.59
N PRO A 53 13.41 -8.38 -3.65
CA PRO A 53 12.75 -9.62 -4.00
C PRO A 53 12.85 -10.61 -2.84
N PRO A 54 11.75 -11.23 -2.39
CA PRO A 54 11.83 -12.25 -1.37
C PRO A 54 12.55 -13.46 -1.98
N ASN A 55 13.55 -13.98 -1.27
CA ASN A 55 14.04 -15.32 -1.54
C ASN A 55 12.85 -16.29 -1.37
N VAL A 56 12.50 -17.05 -2.42
CA VAL A 56 11.32 -17.92 -2.51
C VAL A 56 11.40 -19.15 -1.57
N THR A 57 12.26 -19.12 -0.55
CA THR A 57 12.67 -20.30 0.24
C THR A 57 12.06 -20.38 1.64
N GLY A 58 11.22 -19.42 2.08
CA GLY A 58 10.66 -19.44 3.43
C GLY A 58 9.34 -18.67 3.62
N ALA A 59 8.69 -18.89 4.78
CA ALA A 59 7.52 -18.15 5.21
C ALA A 59 7.88 -16.72 5.66
N LEU A 60 6.95 -15.77 5.49
CA LEU A 60 7.10 -14.41 6.00
C LEU A 60 7.21 -14.42 7.53
N HIS A 61 8.02 -13.51 8.06
CA HIS A 61 8.28 -13.36 9.49
C HIS A 61 8.31 -11.87 9.87
N LEU A 62 8.34 -11.57 11.17
CA LEU A 62 8.24 -10.19 11.67
C LEU A 62 9.25 -9.22 11.04
N GLY A 63 10.47 -9.67 10.75
CA GLY A 63 11.45 -8.87 10.00
C GLY A 63 10.94 -8.38 8.62
N HIS A 64 10.23 -9.22 7.85
CA HIS A 64 9.60 -8.81 6.60
C HIS A 64 8.51 -7.77 6.84
N ALA A 65 7.70 -7.96 7.88
CA ALA A 65 6.62 -7.04 8.23
C ALA A 65 7.16 -5.66 8.63
N ILE A 66 8.27 -5.60 9.38
CA ILE A 66 8.91 -4.33 9.78
C ILE A 66 9.39 -3.56 8.55
N THR A 67 10.17 -4.21 7.67
CA THR A 67 10.68 -3.56 6.45
C THR A 67 9.53 -3.09 5.57
N SER A 68 8.54 -3.95 5.31
CA SER A 68 7.38 -3.61 4.48
C SER A 68 6.56 -2.45 5.06
N SER A 69 6.41 -2.40 6.39
CA SER A 69 5.68 -1.32 7.07
C SER A 69 6.38 0.03 6.93
N ILE A 70 7.71 0.06 6.98
CA ILE A 70 8.49 1.29 6.78
C ILE A 70 8.36 1.78 5.34
N GLU A 71 8.49 0.87 4.37
CA GLU A 71 8.33 1.19 2.95
C GLU A 71 6.92 1.72 2.63
N ASP A 72 5.88 1.03 3.11
CA ASP A 72 4.48 1.45 2.93
C ASP A 72 4.22 2.84 3.56
N MET A 73 4.77 3.10 4.75
CA MET A 73 4.67 4.40 5.40
C MET A 73 5.27 5.52 4.54
N LEU A 74 6.46 5.31 3.96
CA LEU A 74 7.11 6.29 3.10
C LEU A 74 6.30 6.55 1.83
N ILE A 75 5.73 5.50 1.22
CA ILE A 75 4.86 5.60 0.04
C ILE A 75 3.61 6.43 0.36
N ARG A 76 2.95 6.17 1.49
CA ARG A 76 1.78 6.94 1.92
C ARG A 76 2.13 8.39 2.23
N TYR A 77 3.25 8.62 2.90
CA TYR A 77 3.73 9.97 3.20
C TYR A 77 3.99 10.80 1.93
N HIS A 78 4.70 10.25 0.95
CA HIS A 78 4.96 10.94 -0.32
C HIS A 78 3.67 11.17 -1.12
N ARG A 79 2.72 10.23 -1.11
CA ARG A 79 1.40 10.42 -1.72
C ARG A 79 0.64 11.58 -1.06
N MET A 80 0.70 11.71 0.26
CA MET A 80 0.10 12.84 0.99
C MET A 80 0.78 14.17 0.68
N LEU A 81 2.06 14.16 0.29
CA LEU A 81 2.73 15.36 -0.21
C LEU A 81 2.30 15.72 -1.64
N GLY A 82 1.61 14.84 -2.36
CA GLY A 82 1.20 15.04 -3.75
C GLY A 82 2.19 14.47 -4.78
N ASP A 83 3.19 13.70 -4.35
CA ASP A 83 4.10 13.03 -5.27
C ASP A 83 3.41 11.80 -5.89
N PRO A 84 3.57 11.52 -7.19
CA PRO A 84 3.21 10.23 -7.76
C PRO A 84 4.03 9.11 -7.11
N THR A 85 3.37 8.07 -6.62
CA THR A 85 4.04 7.00 -5.85
C THR A 85 3.82 5.61 -6.44
N LEU A 86 4.86 4.78 -6.38
CA LEU A 86 4.79 3.37 -6.75
C LEU A 86 5.60 2.52 -5.78
N TRP A 87 4.94 1.55 -5.17
CA TRP A 87 5.59 0.50 -4.38
C TRP A 87 5.53 -0.78 -5.21
N MET A 88 6.64 -1.11 -5.89
CA MET A 88 6.65 -2.18 -6.86
C MET A 88 7.07 -3.50 -6.20
N PRO A 89 6.19 -4.50 -6.10
CA PRO A 89 6.59 -5.84 -5.72
C PRO A 89 7.47 -6.45 -6.82
N GLY A 90 8.54 -7.12 -6.42
CA GLY A 90 9.39 -7.91 -7.31
C GLY A 90 9.56 -9.33 -6.77
N THR A 91 9.71 -10.30 -7.66
CA THR A 91 10.11 -11.67 -7.32
C THR A 91 11.42 -11.97 -8.02
N ASP A 92 12.43 -12.43 -7.26
CA ASP A 92 13.68 -12.88 -7.84
C ASP A 92 13.57 -14.37 -8.15
N HIS A 93 13.57 -14.68 -9.45
CA HIS A 93 13.55 -16.04 -9.97
C HIS A 93 14.97 -16.61 -10.18
N ALA A 94 16.03 -15.85 -9.87
CA ALA A 94 17.43 -16.28 -10.01
C ALA A 94 17.97 -17.05 -8.79
N GLY A 95 17.14 -17.93 -8.20
CA GLY A 95 17.55 -18.78 -7.08
C GLY A 95 18.63 -19.81 -7.50
N ILE A 96 19.69 -19.91 -6.67
CA ILE A 96 20.63 -21.04 -6.63
C ILE A 96 19.98 -22.22 -5.89
#